data_AF-A0A1B2EKH7-F1
#
_entry.id   AF-A0A1B2EKH7-F1
#
_cell.length_a   1.000
_cell.length_b   1.000
_cell.length_c   1.000
_cell.angle_alpha   90.00
_cell.angle_beta   90.00
_cell.angle_gamma   90.00
#
_symmetry.space_group_name_H-M   'P 1'
#
loop_
_entity.id
_entity.type
_entity.pdbx_description
1 polymer ?
#
loop_
_entity_poly.entity_id
_entity_poly.type
_entity_poly.pdbx_seq_one_letter_code
_entity_poly.pdbx_strand_id
1 'polypeptide(L)'
;MTRESVSAYNRHLATLVAPRTRLSMLVGLKVMMQAMAPDRTWRWLQDACNRVQISARPSRDKRARMRPTAEIFAAAVAELERLPADSLSLKQALAYRDALMLALLALRPLRVKNFSSLELGRHLIQTEGGWLITIPADETKTRQLVSFELPGPLLPWFERYLSTVRPLFPQAVESSRLWLGKEGVMRDSHNVYQRLTRLTRRLFGTPINPHLPRDCAASSLAAVSADMARAAAPLLGHRHFSTTERYYIQADNLAASRRLGSILDKLKAEAEDLA
;
A
#
# COMPACT_ATOMS: atom_id res chain seq x y z
N MET A 1 -32.22 21.53 -10.21
CA MET A 1 -31.63 20.29 -10.77
C MET A 1 -32.76 19.43 -11.33
N THR A 2 -32.76 19.12 -12.62
CA THR A 2 -33.80 18.30 -13.26
C THR A 2 -33.26 16.92 -13.69
N ARG A 3 -34.15 15.99 -14.01
CA ARG A 3 -33.77 14.65 -14.49
C ARG A 3 -33.07 14.72 -15.84
N GLU A 4 -33.51 15.65 -16.68
CA GLU A 4 -33.00 15.91 -18.03
C GLU A 4 -31.55 16.41 -17.96
N SER A 5 -31.26 17.37 -17.08
CA SER A 5 -29.90 17.89 -16.88
C SER A 5 -28.95 16.81 -16.37
N VAL A 6 -29.38 15.96 -15.43
CA VAL A 6 -28.56 14.85 -14.92
C VAL A 6 -28.34 13.77 -16.00
N SER A 7 -29.36 13.48 -16.81
CA SER A 7 -29.24 12.53 -17.91
C SER A 7 -28.28 13.02 -18.99
N ALA A 8 -28.36 14.31 -19.35
CA ALA A 8 -27.42 14.96 -20.26
C ALA A 8 -25.99 14.93 -19.69
N TYR A 9 -25.82 15.28 -18.41
CA TYR A 9 -24.53 15.22 -17.73
C TYR A 9 -23.95 13.79 -17.71
N ASN A 10 -24.75 12.77 -17.38
CA ASN A 10 -24.31 11.38 -17.38
C ASN A 10 -23.88 10.90 -18.79
N ARG A 11 -24.62 11.26 -19.83
CA ARG A 11 -24.25 10.97 -21.23
C ARG A 11 -22.95 11.66 -21.61
N HIS A 12 -22.78 12.92 -21.23
CA HIS A 12 -21.54 13.65 -21.47
C HIS A 12 -20.35 13.03 -20.73
N LEU A 13 -20.51 12.66 -19.46
CA LEU A 13 -19.45 11.95 -18.73
C LEU A 13 -19.08 10.61 -19.38
N ALA A 14 -20.03 9.93 -20.03
CA ALA A 14 -19.76 8.68 -20.72
C ALA A 14 -18.74 8.82 -21.86
N THR A 15 -18.63 10.01 -22.46
CA THR A 15 -17.66 10.28 -23.54
C THR A 15 -16.30 10.73 -23.03
N LEU A 16 -16.18 11.09 -21.74
CA LEU A 16 -14.99 11.72 -21.19
C LEU A 16 -14.22 10.81 -20.21
N VAL A 17 -14.93 9.99 -19.43
CA VAL A 17 -14.32 9.28 -18.30
C VAL A 17 -14.71 7.81 -18.24
N ALA A 18 -13.85 7.01 -17.61
CA ALA A 18 -14.10 5.60 -17.39
C ALA A 18 -15.40 5.35 -16.59
N PRO A 19 -16.09 4.20 -16.78
CA PRO A 19 -17.40 3.94 -16.17
C PRO A 19 -17.44 4.07 -14.63
N ARG A 20 -16.37 3.69 -13.93
CA ARG A 20 -16.25 3.83 -12.46
C ARG A 20 -16.04 5.28 -12.00
N THR A 21 -15.31 6.06 -12.78
CA THR A 21 -15.14 7.51 -12.54
C THR A 21 -16.47 8.23 -12.73
N ARG A 22 -17.19 7.91 -13.83
CA ARG A 22 -18.55 8.40 -14.08
C ARG A 22 -19.51 8.12 -12.91
N LEU A 23 -19.51 6.88 -12.40
CA LEU A 23 -20.31 6.53 -11.23
C LEU A 23 -19.95 7.38 -10.00
N SER A 24 -18.66 7.56 -9.73
CA SER A 24 -18.19 8.32 -8.57
C SER A 24 -18.63 9.79 -8.65
N MET A 25 -18.58 10.40 -9.84
CA MET A 25 -19.04 11.77 -10.07
C MET A 25 -20.55 11.91 -9.87
N LEU A 26 -21.35 10.95 -10.34
CA LEU A 26 -22.80 10.93 -10.10
C LEU A 26 -23.16 10.74 -8.62
N VAL A 27 -22.42 9.89 -7.90
CA VAL A 27 -22.57 9.74 -6.45
C VAL A 27 -22.22 11.04 -5.73
N GLY A 28 -21.13 11.71 -6.12
CA GLY A 28 -20.77 13.03 -5.59
C GLY A 28 -21.86 14.07 -5.82
N LEU A 29 -22.42 14.13 -7.03
CA LEU A 29 -23.56 14.99 -7.35
C LEU A 29 -24.77 14.69 -6.46
N LYS A 30 -25.10 13.41 -6.26
CA LYS A 30 -26.19 12.99 -5.37
C LYS A 30 -25.98 13.47 -3.94
N VAL A 31 -24.80 13.24 -3.37
CA VAL A 31 -24.46 13.67 -2.00
C VAL A 31 -24.60 15.19 -1.87
N MET A 32 -24.13 15.95 -2.86
CA MET A 32 -24.28 17.41 -2.87
C MET A 32 -25.75 17.83 -2.90
N MET A 33 -26.57 17.21 -3.75
CA MET A 33 -28.00 17.53 -3.83
C MET A 33 -28.76 17.21 -2.54
N GLN A 34 -28.41 16.11 -1.87
CA GLN A 34 -28.96 15.76 -0.56
C GLN A 34 -28.61 16.80 0.51
N ALA A 35 -27.40 17.37 0.46
CA ALA A 35 -26.98 18.41 1.38
C ALA A 35 -27.64 19.78 1.09
N MET A 36 -27.77 20.14 -0.19
CA MET A 36 -28.33 21.44 -0.61
C MET A 36 -29.86 21.54 -0.46
N ALA A 37 -30.55 20.40 -0.48
CA ALA A 37 -32.00 20.34 -0.36
C ALA A 37 -32.40 19.05 0.36
N PRO A 38 -32.24 19.02 1.70
CA PRO A 38 -32.46 17.83 2.51
C PRO A 38 -33.94 17.40 2.56
N ASP A 39 -34.86 18.36 2.44
CA ASP A 39 -36.31 18.10 2.48
C ASP A 39 -36.86 17.47 1.18
N ARG A 40 -36.01 17.32 0.15
CA ARG A 40 -36.38 16.72 -1.13
C ARG A 40 -35.92 15.27 -1.24
N THR A 41 -36.73 14.45 -1.89
CA THR A 41 -36.37 13.06 -2.15
C THR A 41 -35.54 12.93 -3.44
N TRP A 42 -34.37 12.30 -3.31
CA TRP A 42 -33.40 12.13 -4.42
C TRP A 42 -33.36 10.69 -4.95
N ARG A 43 -34.42 9.90 -4.74
CA ARG A 43 -34.50 8.48 -5.11
C ARG A 43 -34.22 8.25 -6.60
N TRP A 44 -34.75 9.11 -7.47
CA TRP A 44 -34.51 9.01 -8.91
C TRP A 44 -33.02 9.19 -9.31
N LEU A 45 -32.25 9.96 -8.53
CA LEU A 45 -30.82 10.17 -8.74
C LEU A 45 -30.01 8.99 -8.19
N GLN A 46 -30.47 8.39 -7.09
CA GLN A 46 -29.98 7.10 -6.61
C GLN A 46 -30.17 6.01 -7.66
N ASP A 47 -31.35 5.93 -8.30
CA ASP A 47 -31.62 4.96 -9.35
C ASP A 47 -30.72 5.17 -10.57
N ALA A 48 -30.41 6.43 -10.91
CA ALA A 48 -29.44 6.75 -11.96
C ALA A 48 -28.02 6.26 -11.62
N CYS A 49 -27.58 6.42 -10.36
CA CYS A 49 -26.32 5.85 -9.89
C CYS A 49 -26.33 4.32 -10.00
N ASN A 50 -27.40 3.67 -9.55
CA ASN A 50 -27.54 2.21 -9.58
C ASN A 50 -27.46 1.65 -11.01
N ARG A 51 -28.13 2.29 -11.98
CA ARG A 51 -28.05 1.91 -13.40
C ARG A 51 -26.61 1.99 -13.93
N VAL A 52 -25.89 3.06 -13.62
CA VAL A 52 -24.48 3.18 -14.02
C VAL A 52 -23.65 2.11 -13.32
N GLN A 53 -23.89 1.83 -12.04
CA GLN A 53 -23.16 0.81 -11.28
C GLN A 53 -23.27 -0.59 -11.89
N ILE A 54 -24.45 -1.00 -12.36
CA ILE A 54 -24.65 -2.30 -13.03
C ILE A 54 -23.75 -2.43 -14.27
N SER A 55 -23.62 -1.36 -15.06
CA SER A 55 -22.81 -1.33 -16.28
C SER A 55 -21.33 -0.95 -16.06
N ALA A 56 -20.97 -0.45 -14.87
CA ALA A 56 -19.65 0.10 -14.59
C ALA A 56 -18.59 -0.99 -14.37
N ARG A 57 -18.14 -1.58 -15.47
CA ARG A 57 -17.00 -2.49 -15.48
C ARG A 57 -15.70 -1.72 -15.19
N PRO A 58 -14.77 -2.30 -14.41
CA PRO A 58 -13.43 -1.74 -14.27
C PRO A 58 -12.78 -1.60 -15.66
N SER A 59 -12.31 -0.41 -16.01
CA SER A 59 -11.67 -0.15 -17.31
C SER A 59 -10.25 -0.70 -17.42
N ARG A 60 -9.68 -1.19 -16.31
CA ARG A 60 -8.35 -1.79 -16.24
C ARG A 60 -8.47 -3.16 -15.60
N ASP A 61 -7.97 -4.19 -16.27
CA ASP A 61 -7.78 -5.49 -15.64
C ASP A 61 -6.66 -5.36 -14.60
N LYS A 62 -7.09 -5.32 -13.34
CA LYS A 62 -6.20 -5.25 -12.19
C LYS A 62 -5.69 -6.64 -11.83
N ARG A 63 -6.52 -7.67 -12.02
CA ARG A 63 -6.21 -9.05 -11.64
C ARG A 63 -5.09 -9.63 -12.50
N ALA A 64 -5.08 -9.33 -13.80
CA ALA A 64 -4.00 -9.72 -14.70
C ALA A 64 -2.61 -9.17 -14.31
N ARG A 65 -2.54 -8.17 -13.41
CA ARG A 65 -1.28 -7.58 -12.90
C ARG A 65 -0.99 -7.95 -11.45
N MET A 66 -1.86 -8.73 -10.82
CA MET A 66 -1.64 -9.21 -9.46
C MET A 66 -0.62 -10.34 -9.48
N ARG A 67 0.28 -10.32 -8.51
CA ARG A 67 1.27 -11.38 -8.28
C ARG A 67 1.15 -11.83 -6.83
N PRO A 68 1.40 -13.11 -6.51
CA PRO A 68 1.54 -13.56 -5.15
C PRO A 68 2.51 -12.69 -4.36
N THR A 69 2.17 -12.39 -3.11
CA THR A 69 3.00 -11.52 -2.24
C THR A 69 4.41 -12.09 -2.05
N ALA A 70 4.52 -13.41 -1.94
CA ALA A 70 5.81 -14.12 -1.83
C ALA A 70 6.69 -13.92 -3.07
N GLU A 71 6.13 -13.96 -4.28
CA GLU A 71 6.86 -13.71 -5.53
C GLU A 71 7.41 -12.28 -5.56
N ILE A 72 6.60 -11.29 -5.16
CA ILE A 72 7.03 -9.89 -5.10
C ILE A 72 8.17 -9.71 -4.08
N PHE A 73 8.01 -10.32 -2.91
CA PHE A 73 9.01 -10.24 -1.84
C PHE A 73 10.33 -10.90 -2.25
N ALA A 74 10.29 -12.13 -2.77
CA ALA A 74 11.46 -12.87 -3.22
C ALA A 74 12.22 -12.11 -4.31
N ALA A 75 11.54 -11.56 -5.31
CA ALA A 75 12.18 -10.76 -6.35
C ALA A 75 12.82 -9.48 -5.80
N ALA A 76 12.22 -8.84 -4.79
CA ALA A 76 12.80 -7.66 -4.15
C ALA A 76 14.04 -8.01 -3.32
N VAL A 77 14.04 -9.16 -2.63
CA VAL A 77 15.21 -9.67 -1.89
C VAL A 77 16.34 -10.05 -2.85
N ALA A 78 16.05 -10.74 -3.95
CA ALA A 78 17.05 -11.08 -4.97
C ALA A 78 17.75 -9.82 -5.56
N GLU A 79 17.02 -8.70 -5.69
CA GLU A 79 17.60 -7.42 -6.08
C GLU A 79 18.52 -6.82 -5.00
N LEU A 80 18.20 -7.01 -3.73
CA LEU A 80 19.04 -6.58 -2.61
C LEU A 80 20.32 -7.42 -2.51
N GLU A 81 20.21 -8.74 -2.71
CA GLU A 81 21.32 -9.71 -2.70
C GLU A 81 22.31 -9.47 -3.84
N ARG A 82 21.83 -9.04 -5.01
CA ARG A 82 22.70 -8.69 -6.14
C ARG A 82 23.58 -7.47 -5.90
N LEU A 83 23.31 -6.66 -4.88
CA LEU A 83 24.05 -5.42 -4.63
C LEU A 83 25.28 -5.71 -3.76
N PRO A 84 26.48 -5.20 -4.14
CA PRO A 84 27.72 -5.45 -3.41
C PRO A 84 27.57 -5.13 -1.93
N ALA A 85 28.14 -5.93 -1.03
CA ALA A 85 28.11 -5.69 0.42
C ALA A 85 28.77 -4.34 0.79
N ASP A 86 29.91 -4.05 0.17
CA ASP A 86 30.72 -2.87 0.44
C ASP A 86 30.70 -1.88 -0.72
N SER A 87 30.89 -0.59 -0.39
CA SER A 87 31.15 0.49 -1.35
C SER A 87 30.14 0.61 -2.49
N LEU A 88 28.90 0.98 -2.15
CA LEU A 88 27.85 1.24 -3.14
C LEU A 88 28.06 2.59 -3.83
N SER A 89 27.99 2.61 -5.15
CA SER A 89 27.77 3.87 -5.90
C SER A 89 26.39 4.45 -5.56
N LEU A 90 26.20 5.77 -5.75
CA LEU A 90 24.88 6.41 -5.55
C LEU A 90 23.77 5.72 -6.38
N LYS A 91 24.09 5.25 -7.59
CA LYS A 91 23.15 4.51 -8.44
C LYS A 91 22.72 3.18 -7.79
N GLN A 92 23.66 2.46 -7.19
CA GLN A 92 23.38 1.21 -6.48
C GLN A 92 22.65 1.47 -5.15
N ALA A 93 22.97 2.55 -4.44
CA ALA A 93 22.23 2.97 -3.25
C ALA A 93 20.75 3.27 -3.57
N LEU A 94 20.48 3.98 -4.68
CA LEU A 94 19.11 4.21 -5.17
C LEU A 94 18.39 2.89 -5.50
N ALA A 95 19.08 1.93 -6.13
CA ALA A 95 18.52 0.62 -6.44
C ALA A 95 18.22 -0.18 -5.16
N TYR A 96 19.13 -0.17 -4.19
CA TYR A 96 18.95 -0.78 -2.88
C TYR A 96 17.70 -0.24 -2.19
N ARG A 97 17.59 1.10 -2.11
CA ARG A 97 16.42 1.77 -1.53
C ARG A 97 15.14 1.32 -2.21
N ASP A 98 15.09 1.32 -3.55
CA ASP A 98 13.89 0.96 -4.29
C ASP A 98 13.48 -0.50 -4.08
N ALA A 99 14.45 -1.42 -4.02
CA ALA A 99 14.22 -2.83 -3.72
C ALA A 99 13.72 -3.03 -2.29
N LEU A 100 14.34 -2.37 -1.30
CA LEU A 100 13.89 -2.40 0.09
C LEU A 100 12.47 -1.84 0.25
N MET A 101 12.14 -0.75 -0.45
CA MET A 101 10.79 -0.20 -0.46
C MET A 101 9.77 -1.22 -0.98
N LEU A 102 10.09 -1.93 -2.06
CA LEU A 102 9.21 -2.94 -2.63
C LEU A 102 9.04 -4.12 -1.68
N ALA A 103 10.12 -4.61 -1.08
CA ALA A 103 10.09 -5.72 -0.14
C ALA A 103 9.24 -5.38 1.10
N LEU A 104 9.42 -4.18 1.67
CA LEU A 104 8.62 -3.73 2.81
C LEU A 104 7.13 -3.59 2.44
N LEU A 105 6.81 -3.03 1.27
CA LEU A 105 5.41 -2.91 0.82
C LEU A 105 4.75 -4.24 0.46
N ALA A 106 5.54 -5.25 0.06
CA ALA A 106 5.03 -6.60 -0.12
C ALA A 106 4.53 -7.17 1.22
N LEU A 107 5.31 -7.04 2.28
CA LEU A 107 4.96 -7.57 3.61
C LEU A 107 3.96 -6.68 4.37
N ARG A 108 4.06 -5.37 4.19
CA ARG A 108 3.29 -4.35 4.91
C ARG A 108 2.80 -3.31 3.91
N PRO A 109 1.63 -3.54 3.28
CA PRO A 109 1.11 -2.69 2.20
C PRO A 109 0.51 -1.37 2.74
N LEU A 110 1.39 -0.52 3.25
CA LEU A 110 1.10 0.83 3.67
C LEU A 110 0.57 1.66 2.50
N ARG A 111 -0.32 2.60 2.81
CA ARG A 111 -0.75 3.59 1.82
C ARG A 111 0.48 4.40 1.40
N VAL A 112 0.67 4.59 0.09
CA VAL A 112 1.86 5.27 -0.46
C VAL A 112 2.15 6.62 0.20
N LYS A 113 1.11 7.40 0.54
CA LYS A 113 1.26 8.66 1.27
C LYS A 113 1.96 8.46 2.62
N ASN A 114 1.42 7.58 3.47
CA ASN A 114 1.99 7.26 4.78
C ASN A 114 3.37 6.63 4.66
N PHE A 115 3.55 5.75 3.67
CA PHE A 115 4.83 5.10 3.42
C PHE A 115 5.92 6.11 3.04
N SER A 116 5.60 7.05 2.14
CA SER A 116 6.53 8.11 1.73
C SER A 116 6.85 9.11 2.85
N SER A 117 5.97 9.25 3.83
CA SER A 117 6.13 10.19 4.94
C SER A 117 6.77 9.58 6.20
N LEU A 118 7.25 8.34 6.14
CA LEU A 118 7.92 7.71 7.28
C LEU A 118 9.14 8.52 7.74
N GLU A 119 9.28 8.68 9.05
CA GLU A 119 10.32 9.48 9.72
C GLU A 119 10.94 8.67 10.86
N LEU A 120 12.27 8.64 10.91
CA LEU A 120 13.06 8.09 12.00
C LEU A 120 12.81 8.90 13.28
N GLY A 121 12.69 8.21 14.42
CA GLY A 121 12.44 8.82 15.73
C GLY A 121 10.99 9.28 15.97
N ARG A 122 10.15 9.31 14.93
CA ARG A 122 8.71 9.63 15.05
C ARG A 122 7.83 8.45 14.67
N HIS A 123 7.99 7.97 13.44
CA HIS A 123 7.22 6.84 12.91
C HIS A 123 7.97 5.53 13.07
N LEU A 124 9.30 5.58 13.13
CA LEU A 124 10.15 4.41 13.34
C LEU A 124 10.90 4.58 14.64
N ILE A 125 10.60 3.71 15.59
CA ILE A 125 11.20 3.68 16.92
C ILE A 125 11.99 2.39 17.03
N GLN A 126 13.26 2.49 17.42
CA GLN A 126 14.10 1.34 17.70
C GLN A 126 13.64 0.69 19.00
N THR A 127 13.56 -0.64 19.02
CA THR A 127 13.21 -1.46 20.19
C THR A 127 14.29 -2.53 20.38
N GLU A 128 14.26 -3.26 21.51
CA GLU A 128 15.21 -4.35 21.75
C GLU A 128 15.15 -5.45 20.68
N GLY A 129 13.97 -5.67 20.08
CA GLY A 129 13.73 -6.68 19.04
C GLY A 129 13.81 -6.17 17.60
N GLY A 130 14.26 -4.93 17.37
CA GLY A 130 14.37 -4.33 16.03
C GLY A 130 13.68 -2.97 15.93
N TRP A 131 12.66 -2.87 15.09
CA TRP A 131 12.01 -1.59 14.79
C TRP A 131 10.48 -1.67 14.88
N LEU A 132 9.87 -0.75 15.61
CA LEU A 132 8.43 -0.53 15.63
C LEU A 132 8.08 0.59 14.64
N ILE A 133 7.17 0.29 13.71
CA ILE A 133 6.61 1.27 12.79
C ILE A 133 5.22 1.67 13.28
N THR A 134 5.05 2.94 13.63
CA THR A 134 3.80 3.52 14.12
C THR A 134 3.41 4.74 13.28
N ILE A 135 2.16 4.80 12.83
CA ILE A 135 1.60 5.97 12.14
C ILE A 135 0.36 6.43 12.91
N PRO A 136 0.36 7.65 13.47
CA PRO A 136 -0.74 8.21 14.22
C PRO A 136 -2.07 8.19 13.47
N ALA A 137 -3.18 8.03 14.21
CA ALA A 137 -4.51 7.90 13.62
C ALA A 137 -4.92 9.12 12.78
N ASP A 138 -4.55 10.33 13.21
CA ASP A 138 -4.79 11.58 12.48
C ASP A 138 -4.06 11.67 11.14
N GLU A 139 -2.96 10.92 10.98
CA GLU A 139 -2.21 10.81 9.74
C GLU A 139 -2.74 9.70 8.81
N THR A 140 -3.66 8.85 9.28
CA THR A 140 -4.25 7.80 8.46
C THR A 140 -5.60 8.19 7.89
N LYS A 141 -5.84 7.79 6.64
CA LYS A 141 -7.13 8.02 5.96
C LYS A 141 -8.33 7.43 6.72
N THR A 142 -8.10 6.36 7.48
CA THR A 142 -9.13 5.63 8.22
C THR A 142 -9.30 6.12 9.65
N ARG A 143 -8.52 7.11 10.11
CA ARG A 143 -8.50 7.58 11.50
C ARG A 143 -8.18 6.46 12.50
N GLN A 144 -7.30 5.54 12.10
CA GLN A 144 -6.88 4.40 12.88
C GLN A 144 -5.36 4.40 13.01
N LEU A 145 -4.86 4.07 14.20
CA LEU A 145 -3.44 3.86 14.43
C LEU A 145 -2.96 2.69 13.56
N VAL A 146 -1.85 2.87 12.87
CA VAL A 146 -1.12 1.74 12.27
C VAL A 146 0.08 1.47 13.17
N SER A 147 0.25 0.24 13.62
CA SER A 147 1.38 -0.15 14.45
C SER A 147 1.78 -1.59 14.14
N PHE A 148 3.04 -1.81 13.76
CA PHE A 148 3.58 -3.15 13.51
C PHE A 148 5.09 -3.16 13.67
N GLU A 149 5.64 -4.31 14.08
CA GLU A 149 7.08 -4.56 14.05
C GLU A 149 7.55 -4.73 12.60
N LEU A 150 8.73 -4.19 12.30
CA LEU A 150 9.43 -4.45 11.05
C LEU A 150 9.58 -5.98 10.90
N PRO A 151 9.16 -6.55 9.75
CA PRO A 151 9.26 -8.00 9.55
C PRO A 151 10.71 -8.48 9.69
N GLY A 152 10.92 -9.52 10.51
CA GLY A 152 12.25 -10.10 10.79
C GLY A 152 13.11 -10.38 9.54
N PRO A 153 12.57 -10.98 8.46
CA PRO A 153 13.32 -11.20 7.22
C PRO A 153 13.87 -9.93 6.54
N LEU A 154 13.35 -8.75 6.88
CA LEU A 154 13.83 -7.47 6.38
C LEU A 154 14.81 -6.75 7.31
N LEU A 155 14.97 -7.21 8.55
CA LEU A 155 15.78 -6.52 9.54
C LEU A 155 17.23 -6.30 9.08
N PRO A 156 17.96 -7.30 8.54
CA PRO A 156 19.34 -7.09 8.09
C PRO A 156 19.45 -6.07 6.94
N TRP A 157 18.50 -6.11 6.00
CA TRP A 157 18.45 -5.18 4.87
C TRP A 157 18.10 -3.76 5.32
N PHE A 158 17.22 -3.65 6.31
CA PHE A 158 16.79 -2.38 6.86
C PHE A 158 17.88 -1.73 7.70
N GLU A 159 18.59 -2.48 8.54
CA GLU A 159 19.71 -1.98 9.32
C GLU A 159 20.84 -1.51 8.42
N ARG A 160 21.22 -2.33 7.43
CA ARG A 160 22.20 -1.93 6.42
C ARG A 160 21.77 -0.68 5.65
N TYR A 161 20.47 -0.55 5.34
CA TYR A 161 19.96 0.67 4.75
C TYR A 161 20.25 1.88 5.63
N LEU A 162 19.93 1.82 6.92
CA LEU A 162 20.13 2.95 7.82
C LEU A 162 21.60 3.25 8.08
N SER A 163 22.45 2.23 8.27
CA SER A 163 23.85 2.39 8.64
C SER A 163 24.76 2.77 7.47
N THR A 164 24.49 2.23 6.28
CA THR A 164 25.47 2.23 5.18
C THR A 164 24.93 2.85 3.91
N VAL A 165 23.66 2.60 3.57
CA VAL A 165 23.10 3.05 2.28
C VAL A 165 22.52 4.46 2.38
N ARG A 166 21.70 4.73 3.40
CA ARG A 166 21.01 5.99 3.60
C ARG A 166 21.98 7.17 3.77
N PRO A 167 23.12 7.04 4.48
CA PRO A 167 24.12 8.11 4.57
C PRO A 167 24.73 8.53 3.22
N LEU A 168 24.63 7.71 2.17
CA LEU A 168 25.11 8.05 0.83
C LEU A 168 24.22 9.06 0.10
N PHE A 169 23.00 9.32 0.60
CA PHE A 169 22.11 10.30 -0.01
C PHE A 169 22.36 11.71 0.54
N PRO A 170 22.16 12.75 -0.30
CA PRO A 170 22.12 14.11 0.21
C PRO A 170 21.06 14.29 1.31
N GLN A 171 21.32 15.20 2.24
CA GLN A 171 20.41 15.53 3.35
C GLN A 171 20.17 14.39 4.37
N ALA A 172 20.99 13.34 4.35
CA ALA A 172 20.79 12.19 5.23
C ALA A 172 20.99 12.51 6.71
N VAL A 173 21.85 13.47 7.03
CA VAL A 173 22.14 13.91 8.39
C VAL A 173 21.07 14.87 8.90
N GLU A 174 20.60 15.78 8.05
CA GLU A 174 19.68 16.85 8.42
C GLU A 174 18.21 16.42 8.44
N SER A 175 17.87 15.35 7.73
CA SER A 175 16.50 14.88 7.59
C SER A 175 16.23 13.64 8.41
N SER A 176 15.08 13.60 9.11
CA SER A 176 14.55 12.39 9.73
C SER A 176 13.82 11.48 8.73
N ARG A 177 13.60 11.90 7.48
CA ARG A 177 12.83 11.12 6.50
C ARG A 177 13.51 9.79 6.22
N LEU A 178 12.74 8.71 6.29
CA LEU A 178 13.26 7.37 6.01
C LEU A 178 13.75 7.29 4.57
N TRP A 179 12.94 7.78 3.63
CA TRP A 179 13.22 7.67 2.20
C TRP A 179 13.84 8.94 1.61
N LEU A 180 15.09 8.80 1.17
CA LEU A 180 15.85 9.84 0.48
C LEU A 180 16.14 9.45 -0.96
N GLY A 181 16.41 10.41 -1.82
CA GLY A 181 16.74 10.23 -3.22
C GLY A 181 17.95 11.02 -3.66
N LYS A 182 18.16 11.06 -4.98
CA LYS A 182 19.35 11.66 -5.59
C LYS A 182 19.49 13.14 -5.21
N GLU A 183 18.37 13.83 -5.05
CA GLU A 183 18.28 15.25 -4.69
C GLU A 183 17.96 15.47 -3.19
N GLY A 184 18.10 14.44 -2.35
CA GLY A 184 17.76 14.47 -0.94
C GLY A 184 16.32 14.02 -0.65
N VAL A 185 15.57 14.74 0.18
CA VAL A 185 14.28 14.26 0.69
C VAL A 185 13.25 13.98 -0.41
N MET A 186 12.68 12.77 -0.40
CA MET A 186 11.55 12.40 -1.27
C MET A 186 10.23 12.93 -0.71
N ARG A 187 9.94 14.21 -0.95
CA ARG A 187 8.75 14.89 -0.37
C ARG A 187 7.42 14.43 -0.96
N ASP A 188 7.40 14.04 -2.23
CA ASP A 188 6.18 13.66 -2.93
C ASP A 188 6.02 12.14 -3.00
N SER A 189 4.87 11.65 -2.52
CA SER A 189 4.42 10.26 -2.65
C SER A 189 4.42 9.76 -4.10
N HIS A 190 4.28 10.67 -5.08
CA HIS A 190 4.37 10.35 -6.50
C HIS A 190 5.76 9.84 -6.89
N ASN A 191 6.83 10.31 -6.26
CA ASN A 191 8.18 9.80 -6.53
C ASN A 191 8.30 8.33 -6.13
N VAL A 192 7.86 7.98 -4.93
CA VAL A 192 7.82 6.57 -4.48
C VAL A 192 6.96 5.73 -5.44
N TYR A 193 5.79 6.25 -5.84
CA TYR A 193 4.93 5.58 -6.80
C TYR A 193 5.63 5.27 -8.13
N GLN A 194 6.30 6.27 -8.71
CA GLN A 194 7.00 6.11 -9.98
C GLN A 194 8.15 5.11 -9.86
N ARG A 195 8.93 5.16 -8.77
CA ARG A 195 10.07 4.24 -8.54
C ARG A 195 9.62 2.79 -8.47
N LEU A 196 8.61 2.50 -7.65
CA LEU A 196 8.05 1.15 -7.52
C LEU A 196 7.44 0.64 -8.83
N THR A 197 6.74 1.52 -9.56
CA THR A 197 6.16 1.19 -10.87
C THR A 197 7.23 0.85 -11.91
N ARG A 198 8.36 1.58 -11.92
CA ARG A 198 9.49 1.29 -12.82
C ARG A 198 10.20 0.00 -12.42
N LEU A 199 10.47 -0.19 -11.13
CA LEU A 199 11.12 -1.39 -10.61
C LEU A 199 10.31 -2.64 -10.95
N THR A 200 9.03 -2.65 -10.61
CA THR A 200 8.15 -3.80 -10.85
C THR A 200 7.94 -4.09 -12.34
N ARG A 201 7.89 -3.06 -13.19
CA ARG A 201 7.89 -3.27 -14.65
C ARG A 201 9.16 -3.98 -15.12
N ARG A 202 10.32 -3.62 -14.58
CA ARG A 202 11.60 -4.29 -14.90
C ARG A 202 11.60 -5.74 -14.41
N LEU A 203 11.11 -6.01 -13.21
CA LEU A 203 11.13 -7.34 -12.60
C LEU A 203 10.09 -8.30 -13.21
N PHE A 204 8.87 -7.81 -13.49
CA PHE A 204 7.72 -8.66 -13.82
C PHE A 204 7.14 -8.40 -15.22
N GLY A 205 7.78 -7.56 -16.03
CA GLY A 205 7.29 -7.09 -17.33
C GLY A 205 6.07 -6.17 -17.26
N THR A 206 5.44 -6.05 -16.08
CA THR A 206 4.21 -5.28 -15.88
C THR A 206 4.31 -4.40 -14.63
N PRO A 207 3.78 -3.17 -14.68
CA PRO A 207 3.81 -2.28 -13.53
C PRO A 207 2.85 -2.76 -12.43
N ILE A 208 3.41 -3.00 -11.25
CA ILE A 208 2.66 -3.18 -10.01
C ILE A 208 2.69 -1.84 -9.28
N ASN A 209 1.55 -1.14 -9.23
CA ASN A 209 1.48 0.14 -8.53
C ASN A 209 1.47 -0.07 -7.00
N PRO A 210 1.87 0.90 -6.16
CA PRO A 210 1.91 0.73 -4.69
C PRO A 210 0.56 0.40 -4.03
N HIS A 211 -0.55 0.56 -4.76
CA HIS A 211 -1.86 0.12 -4.30
C HIS A 211 -2.11 -1.38 -4.55
N LEU A 212 -1.51 -1.97 -5.57
CA LEU A 212 -1.65 -3.39 -5.92
C LEU A 212 -1.10 -4.36 -4.87
N PRO A 213 0.05 -4.13 -4.19
CA PRO A 213 0.51 -4.99 -3.08
C PRO A 213 -0.54 -5.15 -1.99
N ARG A 214 -1.34 -4.12 -1.74
CA ARG A 214 -2.46 -4.16 -0.80
C ARG A 214 -3.56 -5.12 -1.24
N ASP A 215 -3.89 -5.13 -2.53
CA ASP A 215 -4.86 -6.07 -3.08
C ASP A 215 -4.27 -7.48 -3.24
N CYS A 216 -2.98 -7.59 -3.55
CA CYS A 216 -2.26 -8.86 -3.64
C CYS A 216 -2.18 -9.52 -2.27
N ALA A 217 -1.87 -8.78 -1.20
CA ALA A 217 -1.89 -9.29 0.16
C ALA A 217 -3.30 -9.77 0.56
N ALA A 218 -4.34 -8.99 0.24
CA ALA A 218 -5.72 -9.40 0.49
C ALA A 218 -6.11 -10.68 -0.28
N SER A 219 -5.72 -10.79 -1.56
CA SER A 219 -6.00 -11.96 -2.39
C SER A 219 -5.16 -13.18 -2.02
N SER A 220 -3.87 -13.02 -1.69
CA SER A 220 -3.01 -14.11 -1.23
C SER A 220 -3.52 -14.69 0.09
N LEU A 221 -3.92 -13.85 1.05
CA LEU A 221 -4.52 -14.33 2.31
C LEU A 221 -5.85 -15.04 2.08
N ALA A 222 -6.67 -14.56 1.13
CA ALA A 222 -7.92 -15.22 0.74
C ALA A 222 -7.71 -16.55 0.00
N ALA A 223 -6.59 -16.72 -0.69
CA ALA A 223 -6.23 -17.98 -1.36
C ALA A 223 -5.77 -19.06 -0.37
N VAL A 224 -5.27 -18.68 0.82
CA VAL A 224 -4.85 -19.61 1.87
C VAL A 224 -6.03 -20.13 2.68
N SER A 225 -6.93 -19.26 3.17
CA SER A 225 -8.22 -19.68 3.74
C SER A 225 -9.20 -18.52 3.95
N ALA A 226 -10.51 -18.83 4.05
CA ALA A 226 -11.56 -17.84 4.33
C ALA A 226 -11.40 -17.16 5.71
N ASP A 227 -10.84 -17.87 6.69
CA ASP A 227 -10.56 -17.32 8.03
C ASP A 227 -9.33 -16.39 8.02
N MET A 228 -8.32 -16.68 7.18
CA MET A 228 -7.17 -15.81 6.96
C MET A 228 -7.53 -14.54 6.17
N ALA A 229 -8.55 -14.60 5.31
CA ALA A 229 -9.13 -13.42 4.67
C ALA A 229 -9.74 -12.45 5.70
N ARG A 230 -10.32 -12.95 6.81
CA ARG A 230 -10.80 -12.11 7.92
C ARG A 230 -9.64 -11.51 8.72
N ALA A 231 -8.54 -12.25 8.89
CA ALA A 231 -7.30 -11.76 9.52
C ALA A 231 -6.51 -10.74 8.67
N ALA A 232 -6.89 -10.53 7.41
CA ALA A 232 -6.30 -9.48 6.57
C ALA A 232 -6.79 -8.07 6.95
N ALA A 233 -7.92 -7.94 7.65
CA ALA A 233 -8.52 -6.64 7.96
C ALA A 233 -7.62 -5.74 8.85
N PRO A 234 -6.98 -6.23 9.93
CA PRO A 234 -5.98 -5.46 10.70
C PRO A 234 -4.75 -5.10 9.86
N LEU A 235 -4.19 -6.05 9.10
CA LEU A 235 -3.02 -5.86 8.22
C LEU A 235 -3.25 -4.80 7.13
N LEU A 236 -4.52 -4.63 6.74
CA LEU A 236 -4.95 -3.61 5.80
C LEU A 236 -5.46 -2.35 6.54
N GLY A 237 -5.74 -2.37 7.83
CA GLY A 237 -6.31 -1.23 8.57
C GLY A 237 -7.75 -0.93 8.16
N HIS A 238 -8.60 -1.96 8.06
CA HIS A 238 -10.04 -1.85 7.85
C HIS A 238 -10.80 -1.71 9.18
N ARG A 239 -11.99 -1.08 9.13
CA ARG A 239 -12.80 -0.61 10.27
C ARG A 239 -13.79 -1.72 10.70
N HIS A 240 -13.69 -2.22 11.95
CA HIS A 240 -14.58 -3.16 12.69
C HIS A 240 -14.27 -4.68 12.52
N PHE A 241 -14.32 -5.54 13.57
CA PHE A 241 -15.31 -5.72 14.66
C PHE A 241 -14.91 -5.21 16.07
N SER A 242 -15.94 -5.05 16.92
CA SER A 242 -16.03 -4.22 18.13
C SER A 242 -15.29 -4.70 19.40
N THR A 243 -14.99 -3.69 20.23
CA THR A 243 -14.76 -3.68 21.70
C THR A 243 -13.50 -4.37 22.25
N THR A 244 -12.38 -3.62 22.25
CA THR A 244 -11.47 -3.28 23.38
C THR A 244 -10.18 -2.72 22.75
N GLU A 245 -10.29 -1.56 22.10
CA GLU A 245 -9.58 -1.24 20.86
C GLU A 245 -8.05 -0.99 20.94
N ARG A 246 -7.46 -0.54 22.06
CA ARG A 246 -6.04 -0.12 22.01
C ARG A 246 -5.02 -1.25 22.16
N TYR A 247 -5.22 -2.12 23.16
CA TYR A 247 -4.34 -3.26 23.40
C TYR A 247 -4.59 -4.41 22.41
N TYR A 248 -5.84 -4.62 21.98
CA TYR A 248 -6.17 -5.66 20.99
C TYR A 248 -5.71 -5.34 19.57
N ILE A 249 -5.81 -4.08 19.10
CA ILE A 249 -5.32 -3.73 17.74
C ILE A 249 -3.81 -3.93 17.62
N GLN A 250 -3.05 -3.64 18.69
CA GLN A 250 -1.62 -3.90 18.73
C GLN A 250 -1.33 -5.41 18.73
N ALA A 251 -2.05 -6.20 19.54
CA ALA A 251 -1.91 -7.65 19.59
C ALA A 251 -2.33 -8.35 18.28
N ASP A 252 -3.39 -7.91 17.62
CA ASP A 252 -3.91 -8.50 16.38
C ASP A 252 -3.02 -8.17 15.18
N ASN A 253 -2.52 -6.93 15.07
CA ASN A 253 -1.54 -6.58 14.04
C ASN A 253 -0.22 -7.33 14.24
N LEU A 254 0.21 -7.51 15.50
CA LEU A 254 1.38 -8.30 15.84
C LEU A 254 1.19 -9.79 15.52
N ALA A 255 0.03 -10.36 15.84
CA ALA A 255 -0.30 -11.74 15.53
C ALA A 255 -0.43 -12.00 14.02
N ALA A 256 -1.08 -11.10 13.27
CA ALA A 256 -1.14 -11.17 11.81
C ALA A 256 0.25 -10.97 11.18
N SER A 257 1.07 -10.11 11.77
CA SER A 257 2.45 -9.86 11.35
C SER A 257 3.30 -11.11 11.44
N ARG A 258 3.29 -11.78 12.59
CA ARG A 258 4.02 -13.03 12.86
C ARG A 258 3.52 -14.19 11.98
N ARG A 259 2.19 -14.29 11.76
CA ARG A 259 1.62 -15.31 10.88
C ARG A 259 2.09 -15.17 9.44
N LEU A 260 2.10 -13.95 8.89
CA LEU A 260 2.62 -13.72 7.53
C LEU A 260 4.12 -14.04 7.44
N GLY A 261 4.91 -13.66 8.45
CA GLY A 261 6.33 -14.04 8.53
C GLY A 261 6.51 -15.56 8.48
N SER A 262 5.81 -16.29 9.35
CA SER A 262 5.89 -17.75 9.40
C SER A 262 5.45 -18.46 8.11
N ILE A 263 4.49 -17.89 7.36
CA ILE A 263 4.07 -18.44 6.06
C ILE A 263 5.17 -18.23 5.02
N LEU A 264 5.83 -17.06 5.02
CA LEU A 264 6.91 -16.78 4.09
C LEU A 264 8.15 -17.61 4.39
N ASP A 265 8.45 -17.85 5.67
CA ASP A 265 9.55 -18.73 6.10
C ASP A 265 9.29 -20.18 5.65
N LYS A 266 8.04 -20.65 5.76
CA LYS A 266 7.63 -21.98 5.24
C LYS A 266 7.73 -22.07 3.72
N LEU A 267 7.21 -21.07 3.00
CA LEU A 267 7.28 -21.04 1.53
C LEU A 267 8.73 -20.93 1.03
N LYS A 268 9.62 -20.31 1.81
CA LYS A 268 11.05 -20.25 1.51
C LYS A 268 11.72 -21.60 1.71
N ALA A 269 11.46 -22.27 2.83
CA ALA A 269 11.97 -23.62 3.10
C ALA A 269 11.50 -24.65 2.05
N GLU A 270 10.22 -24.61 1.66
CA GLU A 270 9.68 -25.48 0.61
C GLU A 270 10.32 -25.22 -0.77
N ALA A 271 10.69 -23.98 -1.07
CA ALA A 271 11.37 -23.64 -2.33
C ALA A 271 12.85 -24.04 -2.33
N GLU A 272 13.49 -24.11 -1.16
CA GLU A 272 14.88 -24.57 -0.99
C GLU A 272 14.98 -26.11 -1.03
N ASP A 273 13.97 -26.84 -0.58
CA ASP A 273 13.90 -28.32 -0.67
C ASP A 273 13.61 -28.86 -2.09
N LEU A 274 13.19 -27.98 -3.01
CA LEU A 274 12.86 -28.31 -4.41
C LEU A 274 13.98 -27.95 -5.40
N ALA A 275 15.11 -27.41 -4.91
CA ALA A 275 16.28 -26.98 -5.70
C ALA A 275 17.49 -27.90 -5.47
#